data_AF-A0AAD1ZHQ4-F1
#
_entry.id   AF-A0AAD1ZHQ4-F1
#
_cell.length_a   1.000
_cell.length_b   1.000
_cell.length_c   1.000
_cell.angle_alpha   90.00
_cell.angle_beta   90.00
_cell.angle_gamma   90.00
#
_symmetry.space_group_name_H-M   'P 1'
#
loop_
_entity.id
_entity.type
_entity.pdbx_description
1 polymer ?
#
loop_
_entity_poly.entity_id
_entity_poly.type
_entity_poly.pdbx_seq_one_letter_code
_entity_poly.pdbx_strand_id
1 'polypeptide(L)'
;MIYDDCVLIVLMKCKNGIQHRKNSCQDGVTGTNCPIPAGWNWTYQFQVKDQIGSFFYFSSLGFQRAAGGYGGIMVNNRDVIPVPFGMPDEDITLFISDWNLEKNIESGTSLGNPDGVLFNGLGPYRFDENLVPDGITYQIINVAPGISL
;
A
#
# COMPACT_ATOMS: atom_id res chain seq x y z
N MET A 1 14.38 3.48 22.20
CA MET A 1 14.81 2.25 21.50
C MET A 1 14.51 2.46 20.02
N ILE A 2 15.47 2.19 19.16
CA ILE A 2 15.60 2.73 17.80
C ILE A 2 14.47 2.24 16.88
N TYR A 3 13.60 3.14 16.43
CA TYR A 3 12.68 2.93 15.30
C TYR A 3 13.23 3.53 13.99
N ASP A 4 14.56 3.71 13.87
CA ASP A 4 15.17 4.31 12.68
C ASP A 4 15.38 3.32 11.51
N ASP A 5 15.14 2.01 11.72
CA ASP A 5 15.28 0.98 10.69
C ASP A 5 13.91 0.34 10.40
N CYS A 6 13.24 0.80 9.33
CA CYS A 6 12.06 0.11 8.80
C CYS A 6 12.49 -1.18 8.08
N VAL A 7 12.18 -2.33 8.67
CA VAL A 7 12.49 -3.65 8.12
C VAL A 7 11.23 -4.27 7.52
N LEU A 8 11.20 -4.45 6.19
CA LEU A 8 10.12 -5.16 5.49
C LEU A 8 10.68 -6.31 4.64
N ILE A 9 10.20 -7.53 4.89
CA ILE A 9 10.59 -8.76 4.18
C ILE A 9 9.46 -9.15 3.23
N VAL A 10 9.44 -8.67 1.97
CA VAL A 10 8.47 -9.13 0.95
C VAL A 10 9.02 -8.89 -0.47
N LEU A 11 8.39 -9.51 -1.48
CA LEU A 11 8.47 -9.25 -2.94
C LEU A 11 8.89 -7.82 -3.30
N MET A 12 9.52 -7.64 -4.47
CA MET A 12 10.09 -6.37 -4.89
C MET A 12 9.04 -5.25 -4.88
N LYS A 13 9.19 -4.33 -3.92
CA LYS A 13 8.19 -3.31 -3.57
C LYS A 13 8.78 -1.92 -3.66
N CYS A 14 8.15 -1.07 -4.46
CA CYS A 14 8.37 0.36 -4.52
C CYS A 14 7.72 1.04 -3.32
N LYS A 15 8.40 2.02 -2.68
CA LYS A 15 7.84 2.81 -1.57
C LYS A 15 7.55 4.22 -2.07
N ASN A 16 6.28 4.48 -2.35
CA ASN A 16 5.90 5.76 -2.94
C ASN A 16 6.05 6.89 -1.93
N GLY A 17 6.78 7.95 -2.32
CA GLY A 17 6.94 9.17 -1.54
C GLY A 17 8.05 9.13 -0.49
N ILE A 18 8.64 7.97 -0.19
CA ILE A 18 9.80 7.88 0.71
C ILE A 18 11.06 8.30 -0.04
N GLN A 19 11.82 9.22 0.53
CA GLN A 19 13.07 9.72 -0.04
C GLN A 19 14.22 8.76 0.28
N HIS A 20 14.62 8.01 -0.73
CA HIS A 20 15.74 7.06 -0.68
C HIS A 20 17.13 7.74 -0.77
N ARG A 21 17.43 8.66 0.17
CA ARG A 21 18.69 9.44 0.17
C ARG A 21 19.89 8.51 0.34
N LYS A 22 20.77 8.49 -0.67
CA LYS A 22 21.97 7.64 -0.74
C LYS A 22 21.68 6.12 -0.70
N ASN A 23 20.43 5.69 -0.93
CA ASN A 23 20.07 4.27 -1.01
C ASN A 23 19.09 3.96 -2.15
N SER A 24 19.28 4.58 -3.32
CA SER A 24 18.43 4.38 -4.51
C SER A 24 18.25 2.91 -4.91
N CYS A 25 19.19 2.02 -4.58
CA CYS A 25 19.09 0.58 -4.75
C CYS A 25 18.14 -0.13 -3.75
N GLN A 26 17.42 0.60 -2.90
CA GLN A 26 16.43 0.08 -1.96
C GLN A 26 15.01 0.56 -2.30
N ASP A 27 14.91 1.38 -3.35
CA ASP A 27 13.67 1.96 -3.83
C ASP A 27 12.68 0.87 -4.25
N GLY A 28 13.16 -0.20 -4.90
CA GLY A 28 12.33 -1.36 -5.26
C GLY A 28 11.53 -1.18 -6.55
N VAL A 29 11.95 -0.24 -7.41
CA VAL A 29 11.47 -0.07 -8.78
C VAL A 29 12.30 -0.93 -9.74
N THR A 30 11.66 -1.43 -10.80
CA THR A 30 12.34 -2.14 -11.89
C THR A 30 13.39 -1.25 -12.53
N GLY A 31 14.64 -1.71 -12.53
CA GLY A 31 15.79 -0.96 -13.03
C GLY A 31 16.73 -0.45 -11.91
N THR A 32 16.21 -0.12 -10.73
CA THR A 32 17.05 0.14 -9.54
C THR A 32 17.32 -1.15 -8.75
N ASN A 33 16.39 -2.10 -8.80
CA ASN A 33 16.51 -3.44 -8.24
C ASN A 33 16.17 -4.52 -9.27
N CYS A 34 16.82 -5.68 -9.15
CA CYS A 34 16.41 -6.89 -9.85
C CYS A 34 15.23 -7.56 -9.11
N PRO A 35 14.31 -8.22 -9.83
CA PRO A 35 13.23 -8.99 -9.22
C PRO A 35 13.77 -10.04 -8.24
N ILE A 36 13.12 -10.17 -7.07
CA ILE A 36 13.45 -11.20 -6.09
C ILE A 36 12.90 -12.54 -6.59
N PRO A 37 13.73 -13.59 -6.79
CA PRO A 37 13.26 -14.89 -7.22
C PRO A 37 12.28 -15.54 -6.22
N ALA A 38 11.41 -16.43 -6.72
CA ALA A 38 10.52 -17.19 -5.86
C ALA A 38 11.31 -18.03 -4.83
N GLY A 39 10.87 -18.00 -3.57
CA GLY A 39 11.54 -18.72 -2.46
C GLY A 39 12.73 -17.97 -1.84
N TRP A 40 13.06 -16.78 -2.34
CA TRP A 40 14.12 -15.94 -1.76
C TRP A 40 13.54 -14.86 -0.85
N ASN A 41 14.23 -14.61 0.26
CA ASN A 41 13.91 -13.52 1.16
C ASN A 41 14.89 -12.37 0.93
N TRP A 42 14.37 -11.17 0.76
CA TRP A 42 15.15 -9.95 0.72
C TRP A 42 14.62 -8.98 1.77
N THR A 43 15.53 -8.31 2.45
CA THR A 43 15.21 -7.34 3.48
C THR A 43 15.62 -5.96 2.99
N TYR A 44 14.64 -5.07 2.85
CA TYR A 44 14.92 -3.68 2.55
C TYR A 44 15.38 -2.95 3.81
N GLN A 45 16.49 -2.20 3.70
CA GLN A 45 17.03 -1.40 4.80
C GLN A 45 17.17 0.05 4.36
N PHE A 46 16.39 0.93 4.97
CA PHE A 46 16.38 2.35 4.66
C PHE A 46 16.01 3.17 5.88
N GLN A 47 16.54 4.41 5.92
CA GLN A 47 16.22 5.38 6.95
C GLN A 47 15.23 6.40 6.40
N VAL A 48 14.13 6.60 7.13
CA VAL A 48 13.15 7.64 6.81
C VAL A 48 13.47 8.88 7.65
N LYS A 49 14.49 9.64 7.23
CA LYS A 49 14.87 10.88 7.91
C LYS A 49 14.09 12.05 7.33
N ASP A 50 13.65 12.94 8.23
CA ASP A 50 12.99 14.21 7.91
C ASP A 50 11.70 14.08 7.10
N GLN A 51 11.02 12.93 7.17
CA GLN A 51 9.71 12.72 6.56
C GLN A 51 8.75 12.17 7.61
N ILE A 52 7.57 12.79 7.69
CA ILE A 52 6.47 12.40 8.57
C ILE A 52 5.23 12.38 7.69
N GLY A 53 4.41 11.35 7.81
CA GLY A 53 3.17 11.24 7.07
C GLY A 53 2.80 9.83 6.66
N SER A 54 1.77 9.75 5.84
CA SER A 54 1.23 8.50 5.28
C SER A 54 1.83 8.22 3.91
N PHE A 55 2.45 7.06 3.78
CA PHE A 55 3.04 6.52 2.57
C PHE A 55 2.46 5.15 2.27
N PHE A 56 2.82 4.58 1.13
CA PHE A 56 2.42 3.22 0.79
C PHE A 56 3.48 2.55 -0.05
N TYR A 57 3.54 1.22 0.02
CA TYR A 57 4.33 0.41 -0.88
C TYR A 57 3.44 -0.34 -1.87
N PHE A 58 3.99 -0.69 -3.02
CA PHE A 58 3.35 -1.57 -3.99
C PHE A 58 4.38 -2.39 -4.76
N SER A 59 4.00 -3.59 -5.21
CA SER A 59 4.84 -4.38 -6.10
C SER A 59 4.99 -3.66 -7.43
N SER A 60 6.24 -3.39 -7.82
CA SER A 60 6.57 -2.73 -9.10
C SER A 60 6.61 -3.72 -10.27
N LEU A 61 6.41 -5.02 -10.00
CA LEU A 61 6.49 -6.08 -10.98
C LEU A 61 5.12 -6.37 -11.60
N GLY A 62 4.98 -6.03 -12.89
CA GLY A 62 3.80 -6.35 -13.69
C GLY A 62 2.49 -5.92 -13.02
N PHE A 63 1.50 -6.81 -13.02
CA PHE A 63 0.19 -6.58 -12.41
C PHE A 63 0.08 -7.06 -10.95
N GLN A 64 1.21 -7.31 -10.28
CA GLN A 64 1.18 -7.77 -8.88
C GLN A 64 0.58 -6.73 -7.93
N ARG A 65 0.69 -5.43 -8.26
CA ARG A 65 -0.06 -4.38 -7.54
C ARG A 65 -1.56 -4.60 -7.64
N ALA A 66 -2.09 -4.87 -8.84
CA ALA A 66 -3.52 -5.13 -9.04
C ALA A 66 -3.96 -6.43 -8.34
N ALA A 67 -3.07 -7.42 -8.23
CA ALA A 67 -3.30 -8.66 -7.49
C ALA A 67 -3.24 -8.51 -5.95
N GLY A 68 -3.19 -7.29 -5.41
CA GLY A 68 -3.17 -7.03 -3.97
C GLY A 68 -1.77 -6.85 -3.36
N GLY A 69 -0.73 -6.72 -4.18
CA GLY A 69 0.65 -6.53 -3.73
C GLY A 69 0.98 -5.12 -3.23
N TYR A 70 0.13 -4.51 -2.41
CA TYR A 70 0.32 -3.15 -1.87
C TYR A 70 0.01 -3.08 -0.36
N GLY A 71 0.39 -1.99 0.29
CA GLY A 71 0.11 -1.77 1.70
C GLY A 71 0.62 -0.43 2.22
N GLY A 72 0.17 -0.06 3.42
CA GLY A 72 0.46 1.23 4.05
C GLY A 72 1.77 1.27 4.79
N ILE A 73 2.35 2.46 4.82
CA ILE A 73 3.49 2.80 5.67
C ILE A 73 3.14 4.11 6.34
N MET A 74 2.95 4.07 7.66
CA MET A 74 2.78 5.28 8.43
C MET A 74 4.10 5.65 9.11
N VAL A 75 4.56 6.87 8.88
CA VAL A 75 5.79 7.39 9.48
C VAL A 75 5.39 8.46 10.47
N ASN A 76 5.38 8.06 11.74
CA ASN A 76 5.02 8.93 12.84
C ASN A 76 6.18 9.85 13.22
N ASN A 77 5.81 10.97 13.84
CA ASN A 77 6.74 11.91 14.40
C ASN A 77 7.58 11.28 15.53
N ARG A 78 8.79 11.78 15.77
CA ARG A 78 9.59 11.37 16.92
C ARG A 78 9.09 12.04 18.19
N ASP A 79 9.14 11.33 19.31
CA ASP A 79 8.76 11.82 20.64
C ASP A 79 9.43 13.15 21.04
N VAL A 80 10.60 13.46 20.47
CA VAL A 80 11.40 14.66 20.79
C VAL A 80 10.86 15.93 20.09
N ILE A 81 10.10 15.79 19.01
CA ILE A 81 9.57 16.93 18.25
C ILE A 81 8.10 17.10 18.64
N PRO A 82 7.68 18.19 19.29
CA PRO A 82 6.27 18.38 19.60
C PRO A 82 5.47 18.76 18.33
N VAL A 83 4.32 18.13 18.14
CA VAL A 83 3.34 18.51 17.10
C VAL A 83 2.27 19.45 17.67
N PRO A 84 1.72 20.39 16.88
CA PRO A 84 0.72 21.35 17.35
C PRO A 84 -0.70 20.76 17.46
N PHE A 85 -0.84 19.45 17.34
CA PHE A 85 -2.10 18.70 17.43
C PHE A 85 -1.93 17.50 18.38
N GLY A 86 -3.04 17.03 18.97
CA GLY A 86 -3.02 15.85 19.81
C GLY A 86 -2.60 14.60 19.02
N MET A 87 -1.97 13.65 19.70
CA MET A 87 -1.73 12.34 19.11
C MET A 87 -3.09 11.66 18.87
N PRO A 88 -3.32 11.07 17.68
CA PRO A 88 -4.53 10.28 17.45
C PRO A 88 -4.55 9.08 18.39
N ASP A 89 -5.75 8.67 18.78
CA ASP A 89 -5.93 7.51 19.66
C ASP A 89 -5.70 6.20 18.90
N GLU A 90 -5.96 6.19 17.59
CA GLU A 90 -5.79 5.04 16.70
C GLU A 90 -5.51 5.47 15.25
N ASP A 91 -4.65 4.73 14.55
CA ASP A 91 -4.31 4.97 13.15
C ASP A 91 -5.10 4.05 12.22
N ILE A 92 -5.82 4.62 11.24
CA ILE A 92 -6.53 3.85 10.21
C ILE A 92 -5.85 4.01 8.86
N THR A 93 -5.59 2.88 8.20
CA THR A 93 -5.15 2.88 6.81
C THR A 93 -6.28 2.41 5.90
N LEU A 94 -6.64 3.25 4.93
CA LEU A 94 -7.65 2.96 3.91
C LEU A 94 -7.04 3.01 2.51
N PHE A 95 -7.03 1.86 1.84
CA PHE A 95 -6.68 1.76 0.42
C PHE A 95 -7.92 1.68 -0.44
N ILE A 96 -7.95 2.49 -1.49
CA ILE A 96 -8.98 2.45 -2.52
C ILE A 96 -8.29 2.10 -3.83
N SER A 97 -8.73 1.01 -4.48
CA SER A 97 -8.20 0.61 -5.79
C SER A 97 -9.31 0.23 -6.75
N ASP A 98 -9.05 0.40 -8.03
CA ASP A 98 -9.88 -0.13 -9.10
C ASP A 98 -9.74 -1.65 -9.21
N TRP A 99 -10.80 -2.32 -9.62
CA TRP A 99 -10.83 -3.75 -9.91
C TRP A 99 -11.35 -4.00 -11.31
N ASN A 100 -10.67 -4.88 -12.04
CA ASN A 100 -11.03 -5.31 -13.39
C ASN A 100 -11.10 -6.84 -13.41
N LEU A 101 -12.21 -7.39 -13.91
CA LEU A 101 -12.44 -8.82 -14.12
C LEU A 101 -11.85 -9.30 -15.47
N GLU A 102 -11.42 -8.37 -16.32
CA GLU A 102 -11.06 -8.67 -17.71
C GLU A 102 -9.93 -9.72 -17.79
N LYS A 103 -10.21 -10.86 -18.43
CA LYS A 103 -9.25 -11.96 -18.65
C LYS A 103 -8.14 -11.63 -19.66
N ASN A 104 -8.22 -10.46 -20.27
CA ASN A 104 -7.39 -10.00 -21.38
C ASN A 104 -6.34 -8.97 -20.96
N ILE A 105 -5.95 -8.92 -19.68
CA ILE A 105 -4.89 -8.02 -19.19
C ILE A 105 -3.56 -8.26 -19.94
N GLU A 106 -3.35 -9.48 -20.46
CA GLU A 106 -2.18 -9.85 -21.27
C GLU A 106 -2.33 -9.60 -22.78
N SER A 107 -3.55 -9.28 -23.28
CA SER A 107 -3.77 -9.08 -24.72
C SER A 107 -3.32 -7.70 -25.22
N GLY A 108 -2.82 -6.83 -24.33
CA GLY A 108 -2.33 -5.49 -24.65
C GLY A 108 -3.42 -4.53 -25.14
N THR A 109 -4.69 -4.90 -24.97
CA THR A 109 -5.84 -4.05 -25.33
C THR A 109 -6.08 -3.04 -24.20
N SER A 110 -6.59 -1.85 -24.52
CA SER A 110 -6.89 -0.85 -23.51
C SER A 110 -7.93 -1.39 -22.53
N LEU A 111 -7.58 -1.38 -21.24
CA LEU A 111 -8.55 -1.63 -20.18
C LEU A 111 -9.61 -0.52 -20.25
N GLY A 112 -10.88 -0.94 -20.22
CA GLY A 112 -12.03 -0.04 -20.20
C GLY A 112 -12.22 0.61 -18.82
N ASN A 113 -13.47 0.95 -18.50
CA ASN A 113 -13.82 1.37 -17.14
C ASN A 113 -13.67 0.19 -16.17
N PRO A 114 -13.26 0.44 -14.92
CA PRO A 114 -13.15 -0.62 -13.92
C PRO A 114 -14.51 -1.23 -13.57
N ASP A 115 -14.53 -2.55 -13.41
CA ASP A 115 -15.72 -3.33 -13.06
C ASP A 115 -16.16 -3.10 -11.60
N GLY A 116 -15.26 -2.60 -10.75
CA GLY A 116 -15.60 -2.22 -9.38
C GLY A 116 -14.47 -1.52 -8.63
N VAL A 117 -14.74 -1.22 -7.36
CA VAL A 117 -13.77 -0.58 -6.44
C VAL A 117 -13.48 -1.55 -5.30
N LEU A 118 -12.24 -1.60 -4.84
CA LEU A 118 -11.82 -2.31 -3.64
C LEU A 118 -11.51 -1.32 -2.52
N PHE A 119 -11.88 -1.70 -1.30
CA PHE A 119 -11.47 -1.02 -0.07
C PHE A 119 -10.61 -2.00 0.75
N ASN A 120 -9.33 -1.68 0.96
CA ASN A 120 -8.35 -2.55 1.63
C ASN A 120 -8.30 -3.98 1.04
N GLY A 121 -8.48 -4.11 -0.28
CA GLY A 121 -8.53 -5.40 -0.96
C GLY A 121 -9.85 -6.16 -0.83
N LEU A 122 -10.83 -5.61 -0.11
CA LEU A 122 -12.20 -6.16 -0.02
C LEU A 122 -13.10 -5.55 -1.09
N GLY A 123 -14.05 -6.34 -1.58
CA GLY A 123 -14.91 -6.03 -2.71
C GLY A 123 -14.85 -7.14 -3.76
N PRO A 124 -15.09 -6.85 -5.06
CA PRO A 124 -15.37 -5.53 -5.62
C PRO A 124 -16.72 -4.97 -5.15
N TYR A 125 -16.78 -3.68 -4.80
CA TYR A 125 -18.03 -2.99 -4.52
C TYR A 125 -18.67 -2.55 -5.85
N ARG A 126 -19.99 -2.78 -5.96
CA ARG A 126 -20.73 -2.79 -7.22
C ARG A 126 -20.81 -1.38 -7.82
N PHE A 127 -20.41 -1.27 -9.08
CA PHE A 127 -20.85 -0.20 -9.97
C PHE A 127 -22.00 -0.68 -10.89
N ASP A 128 -21.99 -1.96 -11.27
CA ASP A 128 -23.05 -2.65 -12.02
C ASP A 128 -23.43 -3.95 -11.30
N GLU A 129 -24.73 -4.16 -11.08
CA GLU A 129 -25.25 -5.35 -10.40
C GLU A 129 -25.05 -6.64 -11.22
N ASN A 130 -24.87 -6.53 -12.53
CA ASN A 130 -24.70 -7.68 -13.42
C ASN A 130 -23.27 -8.24 -13.42
N LEU A 131 -22.28 -7.45 -13.01
CA LEU A 131 -20.86 -7.82 -13.06
C LEU A 131 -20.35 -8.44 -11.75
N VAL A 132 -20.93 -8.04 -10.62
CA VAL A 132 -20.48 -8.46 -9.29
C VAL A 132 -21.63 -9.12 -8.52
N PRO A 133 -21.49 -10.38 -8.08
CA PRO A 133 -22.50 -11.08 -7.29
C PRO A 133 -22.80 -10.43 -5.93
N ASP A 134 -24.01 -10.63 -5.41
CA ASP A 134 -24.40 -10.23 -4.06
C ASP A 134 -23.66 -11.02 -2.97
N GLY A 135 -23.61 -10.46 -1.75
CA GLY A 135 -23.01 -11.11 -0.57
C GLY A 135 -21.52 -10.84 -0.36
N ILE A 136 -20.99 -9.76 -0.95
CA ILE A 136 -19.60 -9.32 -0.76
C ILE A 136 -19.30 -8.96 0.71
N THR A 137 -18.12 -9.41 1.17
CA THR A 137 -17.58 -9.06 2.48
C THR A 137 -17.22 -7.58 2.52
N TYR A 138 -17.73 -6.86 3.52
CA TYR A 138 -17.42 -5.46 3.75
C TYR A 138 -16.53 -5.27 4.97
N GLN A 139 -15.71 -4.22 4.94
CA GLN A 139 -14.97 -3.79 6.13
C GLN A 139 -15.86 -2.88 6.96
N ILE A 140 -16.00 -3.19 8.25
CA ILE A 140 -16.59 -2.26 9.23
C ILE A 140 -15.44 -1.60 9.96
N ILE A 141 -15.39 -0.28 9.90
CA ILE A 141 -14.49 0.53 10.72
C ILE A 141 -15.32 1.03 11.90
N ASN A 142 -15.06 0.47 13.08
CA ASN A 142 -15.76 0.86 14.30
C ASN A 142 -15.16 2.15 14.84
N VAL A 143 -16.00 3.10 15.25
CA VAL A 143 -15.57 4.35 15.89
C VAL A 143 -16.28 4.44 17.23
N ALA A 144 -15.54 4.65 18.31
CA ALA A 144 -16.13 4.86 19.62
C ALA A 144 -16.37 6.36 19.89
N PRO A 145 -17.45 6.74 20.60
CA PRO A 145 -17.68 8.13 20.97
C PRO A 145 -16.53 8.69 21.81
N GLY A 146 -15.99 9.85 21.42
CA GLY A 146 -14.92 10.54 22.16
C GLY A 146 -13.50 10.11 21.78
N ILE A 147 -13.33 9.16 20.87
CA ILE A 147 -12.03 8.81 20.26
C ILE A 147 -11.83 9.68 19.03
N SER A 148 -10.66 10.33 18.91
CA SER A 148 -10.25 10.95 17.65
C SER A 148 -9.36 9.97 16.89
N LEU A 149 -9.91 9.49 15.77
CA LEU A 149 -9.14 8.89 14.70
C LEU A 149 -8.32 9.96 13.95
#